data_AF-A0A811VEZ6-F1
#
_entry.id   AF-A0A811VEZ6-F1
#
_cell.length_a   1.000
_cell.length_b   1.000
_cell.length_c   1.000
_cell.angle_alpha   90.00
_cell.angle_beta   90.00
_cell.angle_gamma   90.00
#
_symmetry.space_group_name_H-M   'P 1'
#
loop_
_entity.id
_entity.type
_entity.pdbx_description
1 polymer ?
#
loop_
_entity_poly.entity_id
_entity_poly.type
_entity_poly.pdbx_seq_one_letter_code
_entity_poly.pdbx_strand_id
1 'polypeptide(L)'
;MLIERRAKMSYYPLIVLTLYYFNGNKAMRHLPAPDVQLSDGPLHNTVLRVYKEAPFETIFLLGKANGSSFNMRESTENLEIPLISATDNATGEKLKTHFNSKLLAIVCLSHTQLELTLLNVLAEHLQHRRQIRIILYFAEAAPSTAVLAALSAYLADHYMTNVIGLYGAVNKSVTPTHYLSYQPFHHSRWRLKLLNTTRWYFPTKQQDFEGKTFLTLPGQNMPRCIIIVDSSGVQRLSGYVGYLVNTFAEKYNVSFRFLYPVSPGEFIHLTTLLELVANGTLDLAITLVPASFKMTNSYHLLTYPLEVNSWFVMLPCPQPLQYAEIYKIVVTKQVINVLVLLMFLFFLLDTVMNCVCRRSYADYDLLNILVNENIIRGVFGLSFFIRPHSKLSLKILYTFLLMLGFFVTNMYSAYFQTLFTSPPLQHDILTFNDMRRRNLKLMFDRHELRLVQELFGPDYNTTIKPVLQIEDTAVFQRHRRAYDTSYAYTMPESLWSIFSAQQQTFERKLYCLAPTLRLYSMLGLSLALAENSYLMAPLNKLILRVIETGLLEHWRTMTFIDLLASKQLSLKETNQRERFHEIRIEDMQLPFYALLCGLALGSVAFASEIYLFKIKNSYRQRMNRAEAGILFL
;
A
#
# COMPACT_ATOMS: atom_id res chain seq x y z
N MET A 1 -24.79 28.96 -1.16
CA MET A 1 -24.57 29.46 0.21
C MET A 1 -24.11 28.26 1.04
N LEU A 2 -23.00 28.41 1.81
CA LEU A 2 -22.18 27.38 2.49
C LEU A 2 -21.13 26.71 1.56
N ILE A 3 -20.03 27.39 1.19
CA ILE A 3 -18.78 27.65 1.96
C ILE A 3 -17.91 26.37 2.07
N GLU A 4 -16.98 26.27 1.12
CA GLU A 4 -15.78 25.44 1.17
C GLU A 4 -14.97 25.74 2.45
N ARG A 5 -14.89 24.76 3.36
CA ARG A 5 -13.84 24.75 4.39
C ARG A 5 -12.58 24.14 3.78
N ARG A 6 -11.77 24.99 3.13
CA ARG A 6 -10.33 24.74 2.97
C ARG A 6 -9.71 24.67 4.36
N ALA A 7 -9.32 23.48 4.79
CA ALA A 7 -8.46 23.30 5.95
C ALA A 7 -7.11 23.97 5.65
N LYS A 8 -6.88 25.15 6.23
CA LYS A 8 -5.55 25.74 6.34
C LYS A 8 -4.73 24.84 7.25
N MET A 9 -3.94 23.95 6.65
CA MET A 9 -2.85 23.29 7.36
C MET A 9 -1.86 24.39 7.79
N SER A 10 -1.76 24.55 9.11
CA SER A 10 -0.82 25.46 9.75
C SER A 10 0.61 25.03 9.39
N TYR A 11 1.32 25.88 8.62
CA TYR A 11 2.73 25.70 8.25
C TYR A 11 3.72 25.96 9.42
N TYR A 12 3.22 26.15 10.64
CA TYR A 12 4.06 26.49 11.79
C TYR A 12 4.91 25.36 12.40
N PRO A 13 4.56 24.05 12.35
CA PRO A 13 5.44 23.03 12.93
C PRO A 13 6.57 22.62 11.98
N LEU A 14 6.48 22.94 10.68
CA LEU A 14 7.53 22.63 9.70
C LEU A 14 8.71 23.61 9.78
N ILE A 15 8.45 24.86 10.14
CA ILE A 15 9.49 25.91 10.29
C ILE A 15 10.28 25.73 11.60
N VAL A 16 9.65 25.21 12.65
CA VAL A 16 10.36 24.94 13.92
C VAL A 16 11.26 23.70 13.80
N LEU A 17 10.87 22.71 13.00
CA LEU A 17 11.72 21.55 12.71
C LEU A 17 12.87 21.87 11.75
N THR A 18 12.69 22.76 10.78
CA THR A 18 13.83 23.24 9.96
C THR A 18 14.77 24.15 10.75
N LEU A 19 14.27 24.98 11.67
CA LEU A 19 15.14 25.80 12.53
C LEU A 19 15.89 24.97 13.59
N TYR A 20 15.34 23.86 14.08
CA TYR A 20 16.10 22.93 14.93
C TYR A 20 17.14 22.11 14.14
N TYR A 21 16.88 21.83 12.85
CA TYR A 21 17.87 21.19 11.97
C TYR A 21 19.01 22.15 11.59
N PHE A 22 18.74 23.46 11.48
CA PHE A 22 19.76 24.46 11.20
C PHE A 22 20.60 24.86 12.42
N ASN A 23 20.11 24.66 13.65
CA ASN A 23 20.88 24.98 14.87
C ASN A 23 21.75 23.82 15.39
N GLY A 24 21.73 22.67 14.71
CA GLY A 24 22.67 21.55 14.90
C GLY A 24 23.98 21.67 14.10
N ASN A 25 24.09 22.66 13.20
CA ASN A 25 25.33 22.97 12.47
C ASN A 25 26.25 23.87 13.32
N LYS A 26 26.60 23.43 14.53
CA LYS A 26 27.83 23.92 15.16
C LYS A 26 28.99 23.10 14.59
N ALA A 27 29.85 23.80 13.86
CA ALA A 27 31.11 23.37 13.27
C ALA A 27 31.02 22.59 11.94
N MET A 28 30.51 23.25 10.90
CA MET A 28 31.12 23.10 9.57
C MET A 28 32.37 23.99 9.51
N ARG A 29 33.38 23.67 10.34
CA ARG A 29 34.74 24.14 10.06
C ARG A 29 35.20 23.27 8.90
N HIS A 30 35.21 23.83 7.69
CA HIS A 30 36.25 23.45 6.76
C HIS A 30 37.56 23.62 7.53
N LEU A 31 38.13 22.50 7.97
CA LEU A 31 39.51 22.48 8.46
C LEU A 31 40.33 23.21 7.39
N PRO A 32 41.07 24.27 7.74
CA PRO A 32 41.96 24.90 6.78
C PRO A 32 42.85 23.79 6.22
N ALA A 33 42.98 23.73 4.89
CA ALA A 33 43.93 22.82 4.27
C ALA A 33 45.28 23.09 4.95
N PRO A 34 45.90 22.10 5.60
CA PRO A 34 47.18 22.32 6.26
C PRO A 34 48.20 22.73 5.19
N ASP A 35 48.65 23.98 5.24
CA ASP A 35 49.87 24.42 4.58
C ASP A 35 51.03 23.77 5.33
N VAL A 36 51.37 22.55 4.94
CA VAL A 36 52.39 21.73 5.61
C VAL A 36 53.44 21.28 4.61
N GLN A 37 54.68 21.65 4.94
CA GLN A 37 55.90 21.29 4.27
C GLN A 37 56.07 19.76 4.22
N LEU A 38 56.55 19.25 3.07
CA LEU A 38 56.85 17.84 2.82
C LEU A 38 57.75 17.26 3.94
N SER A 39 57.21 16.31 4.71
CA SER A 39 57.96 15.44 5.61
C SER A 39 57.86 13.98 5.12
N ASP A 40 58.90 13.59 4.38
CA ASP A 40 59.56 12.30 4.13
C ASP A 40 58.89 10.94 4.43
N GLY A 41 57.70 10.70 3.86
CA GLY A 41 57.17 9.34 3.69
C GLY A 41 56.33 9.14 2.41
N PRO A 42 56.61 8.13 1.56
CA PRO A 42 55.84 7.92 0.33
C PRO A 42 54.37 7.52 0.57
N LEU A 43 54.10 6.85 1.69
CA LEU A 43 52.76 6.48 2.13
C LEU A 43 51.98 7.71 2.62
N HIS A 44 52.60 8.59 3.41
CA HIS A 44 51.99 9.83 3.92
C HIS A 44 51.55 10.74 2.78
N ASN A 45 52.42 10.98 1.80
CA ASN A 45 52.10 11.76 0.60
C ASN A 45 50.94 11.15 -0.21
N THR A 46 50.86 9.82 -0.26
CA THR A 46 49.78 9.11 -0.95
C THR A 46 48.46 9.29 -0.21
N VAL A 47 48.44 9.11 1.11
CA VAL A 47 47.24 9.31 1.95
C VAL A 47 46.71 10.73 1.83
N LEU A 48 47.58 11.75 1.84
CA LEU A 48 47.19 13.15 1.63
C LEU A 48 46.56 13.39 0.26
N ARG A 49 47.11 12.80 -0.81
CA ARG A 49 46.51 12.89 -2.14
C ARG A 49 45.16 12.18 -2.22
N VAL A 50 45.04 10.99 -1.64
CA VAL A 50 43.76 10.26 -1.56
C VAL A 50 42.70 11.08 -0.79
N TYR A 51 43.11 11.81 0.24
CA TYR A 51 42.23 12.72 0.98
C TYR A 51 41.77 13.89 0.11
N LYS A 52 42.67 14.49 -0.68
CA LYS A 52 42.33 15.55 -1.65
C LYS A 52 41.40 15.06 -2.77
N GLU A 53 41.53 13.79 -3.19
CA GLU A 53 40.62 13.19 -4.19
C GLU A 53 39.19 13.03 -3.64
N ALA A 54 39.08 12.50 -2.43
CA ALA A 54 37.82 12.44 -1.70
C ALA A 54 38.09 12.38 -0.19
N PRO A 55 37.53 13.29 0.63
CA PRO A 55 37.81 13.31 2.05
C PRO A 55 37.30 12.02 2.71
N PHE A 56 38.08 11.48 3.64
CA PHE A 56 37.69 10.38 4.53
C PHE A 56 37.70 10.88 5.98
N GLU A 57 36.79 10.35 6.78
CA GLU A 57 36.62 10.75 8.18
C GLU A 57 37.24 9.73 9.14
N THR A 58 37.70 8.58 8.66
CA THR A 58 38.28 7.52 9.50
C THR A 58 39.31 6.70 8.71
N ILE A 59 40.43 6.37 9.36
CA ILE A 59 41.45 5.46 8.81
C ILE A 59 41.38 4.14 9.59
N PHE A 60 41.26 3.02 8.89
CA PHE A 60 41.41 1.68 9.45
C PHE A 60 42.77 1.11 9.06
N LEU A 61 43.64 0.91 10.05
CA LEU A 61 44.98 0.36 9.88
C LEU A 61 45.00 -1.08 10.38
N LEU A 62 45.40 -2.00 9.52
CA LEU A 62 45.50 -3.42 9.83
C LEU A 62 46.92 -3.92 9.53
N GLY A 63 47.54 -4.56 10.52
CA GLY A 63 48.89 -5.10 10.39
C GLY A 63 49.17 -6.20 11.40
N LYS A 64 50.32 -6.87 11.27
CA LYS A 64 50.70 -7.94 12.19
C LYS A 64 51.11 -7.39 13.56
N ALA A 65 50.73 -8.05 14.65
CA ALA A 65 51.04 -7.59 16.02
C ALA A 65 52.55 -7.37 16.29
N ASN A 66 53.42 -8.15 15.64
CA ASN A 66 54.89 -8.07 15.77
C ASN A 66 55.59 -7.53 14.51
N GLY A 67 54.84 -6.92 13.58
CA GLY A 67 55.40 -6.40 12.33
C GLY A 67 55.96 -4.97 12.46
N SER A 68 57.08 -4.70 11.79
CA SER A 68 57.71 -3.36 11.68
C SER A 68 56.81 -2.29 11.04
N SER A 69 55.68 -2.70 10.47
CA SER A 69 54.68 -1.85 9.84
C SER A 69 53.78 -1.08 10.82
N PHE A 70 53.88 -1.31 12.13
CA PHE A 70 53.06 -0.65 13.16
C PHE A 70 53.53 0.77 13.54
N ASN A 71 54.70 1.21 13.07
CA ASN A 71 55.23 2.57 13.29
C ASN A 71 54.50 3.67 12.49
N MET A 72 53.28 3.40 12.02
CA MET A 72 52.51 4.36 11.22
C MET A 72 51.79 5.43 12.06
N ARG A 73 51.79 5.31 13.40
CA ARG A 73 51.19 6.30 14.32
C ARG A 73 51.78 7.70 14.09
N GLU A 74 53.11 7.83 14.00
CA GLU A 74 53.81 9.11 13.79
C GLU A 74 53.42 9.81 12.48
N SER A 75 53.12 9.07 11.41
CA SER A 75 52.72 9.65 10.11
C SER A 75 51.25 10.10 10.06
N THR A 76 50.43 9.69 11.02
CA THR A 76 48.98 10.00 11.05
C THR A 76 48.59 11.03 12.11
N GLU A 77 49.44 11.29 13.10
CA GLU A 77 49.18 12.27 14.16
C GLU A 77 48.92 13.70 13.61
N ASN A 78 49.52 14.05 12.48
CA ASN A 78 49.36 15.35 11.84
C ASN A 78 48.01 15.55 11.10
N LEU A 79 47.20 14.50 10.93
CA LEU A 79 46.01 14.54 10.06
C LEU A 79 44.70 14.87 10.79
N GLU A 80 44.66 14.93 12.13
CA GLU A 80 43.44 15.12 12.94
C GLU A 80 42.27 14.16 12.59
N ILE A 81 42.55 13.03 11.93
CA ILE A 81 41.55 12.03 11.52
C ILE A 81 41.62 10.83 12.48
N PRO A 82 40.49 10.32 12.99
CA PRO A 82 40.49 9.18 13.90
C PRO A 82 41.06 7.92 13.23
N LEU A 83 42.01 7.29 13.93
CA LEU A 83 42.70 6.08 13.52
C LEU A 83 42.18 4.88 14.32
N ILE A 84 41.71 3.86 13.61
CA ILE A 84 41.35 2.56 14.18
C ILE A 84 42.46 1.59 13.79
N SER A 85 43.10 0.98 14.78
CA SER A 85 44.18 0.01 14.55
C SER A 85 43.74 -1.38 15.01
N ALA A 86 43.93 -2.37 14.15
CA ALA A 86 43.65 -3.78 14.42
C ALA A 86 44.87 -4.64 14.08
N THR A 87 44.96 -5.80 14.73
CA THR A 87 45.98 -6.82 14.45
C THR A 87 45.37 -8.07 13.83
N ASP A 88 46.22 -9.02 13.45
CA ASP A 88 45.83 -10.35 12.93
C ASP A 88 44.98 -11.20 13.89
N ASN A 89 44.95 -10.85 15.19
CA ASN A 89 44.11 -11.49 16.21
C ASN A 89 42.82 -10.71 16.52
N ALA A 90 42.56 -9.58 15.84
CA ALA A 90 41.36 -8.79 16.09
C ALA A 90 40.11 -9.55 15.62
N THR A 91 39.09 -9.61 16.49
CA THR A 91 37.86 -10.34 16.21
C THR A 91 36.71 -9.42 15.78
N GLY A 92 36.12 -9.74 14.61
CA GLY A 92 34.68 -9.92 14.40
C GLY A 92 33.73 -8.71 14.36
N GLU A 93 34.11 -7.50 14.76
CA GLU A 93 33.17 -6.37 14.76
C GLU A 93 33.15 -5.61 13.42
N LYS A 94 31.96 -5.53 12.81
CA LYS A 94 31.79 -4.88 11.51
C LYS A 94 31.94 -3.37 11.68
N LEU A 95 32.89 -2.74 10.99
CA LEU A 95 33.08 -1.28 11.07
C LEU A 95 31.81 -0.50 10.66
N LYS A 96 30.91 -1.15 9.90
CA LYS A 96 29.65 -0.54 9.49
C LYS A 96 28.72 -0.14 10.64
N THR A 97 28.79 -0.82 11.78
CA THR A 97 27.86 -0.58 12.91
C THR A 97 28.18 0.69 13.69
N HIS A 98 29.46 1.06 13.78
CA HIS A 98 29.92 2.17 14.64
C HIS A 98 30.49 3.37 13.87
N PHE A 99 31.00 3.17 12.65
CA PHE A 99 31.76 4.21 11.94
C PHE A 99 31.07 4.65 10.64
N ASN A 100 31.34 5.88 10.20
CA ASN A 100 30.82 6.43 8.94
C ASN A 100 31.37 5.67 7.71
N SER A 101 30.69 5.81 6.57
CA SER A 101 31.08 5.16 5.30
C SER A 101 32.30 5.78 4.62
N LYS A 102 32.76 6.97 5.06
CA LYS A 102 33.92 7.67 4.51
C LYS A 102 35.21 7.15 5.15
N LEU A 103 35.51 5.88 4.86
CA LEU A 103 36.63 5.15 5.45
C LEU A 103 37.74 4.88 4.43
N LEU A 104 39.00 4.97 4.88
CA LEU A 104 40.18 4.50 4.16
C LEU A 104 40.77 3.30 4.92
N ALA A 105 40.90 2.15 4.27
CA ALA A 105 41.58 0.99 4.85
C ALA A 105 43.03 0.93 4.35
N ILE A 106 43.97 0.74 5.27
CA ILE A 106 45.40 0.56 5.00
C ILE A 106 45.81 -0.76 5.62
N VAL A 107 46.35 -1.66 4.80
CA VAL A 107 46.72 -3.02 5.23
C VAL A 107 48.18 -3.25 4.91
N CYS A 108 48.96 -3.59 5.93
CA CYS A 108 50.38 -3.87 5.78
C CYS A 108 50.57 -5.37 5.53
N LEU A 109 51.07 -5.72 4.36
CA LEU A 109 51.29 -7.10 3.92
C LEU A 109 52.77 -7.37 3.67
N SER A 110 53.18 -8.62 3.84
CA SER A 110 54.47 -9.10 3.37
C SER A 110 54.54 -9.13 1.83
N HIS A 111 55.72 -8.87 1.27
CA HIS A 111 55.98 -8.95 -0.17
C HIS A 111 56.24 -10.40 -0.65
N THR A 112 56.56 -11.33 0.26
CA THR A 112 56.98 -12.71 -0.07
C THR A 112 55.83 -13.72 -0.05
N GLN A 113 54.86 -13.56 0.86
CA GLN A 113 53.78 -14.53 1.09
C GLN A 113 52.44 -13.83 1.27
N LEU A 114 51.35 -14.50 0.85
CA LEU A 114 50.00 -14.00 1.04
C LEU A 114 49.52 -14.27 2.47
N GLU A 115 49.28 -13.21 3.23
CA GLU A 115 48.80 -13.29 4.62
C GLU A 115 47.26 -13.40 4.64
N LEU A 116 46.76 -14.62 4.40
CA LEU A 116 45.31 -14.89 4.38
C LEU A 116 44.61 -14.56 5.70
N THR A 117 45.26 -14.75 6.84
CA THR A 117 44.71 -14.41 8.16
C THR A 117 44.38 -12.93 8.25
N LEU A 118 45.31 -12.07 7.85
CA LEU A 118 45.14 -10.62 7.87
C LEU A 118 44.06 -10.17 6.87
N LEU A 119 44.05 -10.77 5.68
CA LEU A 119 43.05 -10.48 4.66
C LEU A 119 41.63 -10.91 5.07
N ASN A 120 41.49 -12.00 5.84
CA ASN A 120 40.21 -12.44 6.38
C ASN A 120 39.70 -11.45 7.44
N VAL A 121 40.58 -11.02 8.37
CA VAL A 121 40.25 -9.98 9.36
C VAL A 121 39.80 -8.69 8.67
N LEU A 122 40.48 -8.28 7.58
CA LEU A 122 40.05 -7.15 6.75
C LEU A 122 38.63 -7.37 6.18
N ALA A 123 38.37 -8.54 5.62
CA ALA A 123 37.10 -8.86 4.96
C ALA A 123 35.92 -8.94 5.94
N GLU A 124 36.17 -9.35 7.18
CA GLU A 124 35.21 -9.35 8.28
C GLU A 124 34.90 -7.92 8.77
N HIS A 125 35.93 -7.12 9.05
CA HIS A 125 35.73 -5.73 9.49
C HIS A 125 35.06 -4.86 8.41
N LEU A 126 35.36 -5.11 7.13
CA LEU A 126 34.77 -4.40 5.99
C LEU A 126 33.45 -5.02 5.49
N GLN A 127 32.85 -5.95 6.22
CA GLN A 127 31.58 -6.55 5.83
C GLN A 127 30.52 -5.45 5.60
N HIS A 128 29.81 -5.56 4.46
CA HIS A 128 28.87 -4.61 3.87
C HIS A 128 29.47 -3.30 3.35
N ARG A 129 30.81 -3.19 3.28
CA ARG A 129 31.54 -2.00 2.79
C ARG A 129 32.84 -2.36 2.04
N ARG A 130 32.90 -3.52 1.39
CA ARG A 130 34.14 -4.02 0.75
C ARG A 130 34.62 -3.21 -0.47
N GLN A 131 33.80 -2.27 -0.96
CA GLN A 131 34.15 -1.38 -2.09
C GLN A 131 34.69 -0.01 -1.66
N ILE A 132 35.02 0.19 -0.38
CA ILE A 132 35.75 1.39 0.06
C ILE A 132 37.16 1.43 -0.54
N ARG A 133 37.87 2.53 -0.31
CA ARG A 133 39.27 2.69 -0.74
C ARG A 133 40.18 1.87 0.17
N ILE A 134 40.93 0.94 -0.43
CA ILE A 134 41.85 0.04 0.27
C ILE A 134 43.27 0.24 -0.30
N ILE A 135 44.22 0.52 0.57
CA ILE A 135 45.65 0.60 0.27
C ILE A 135 46.32 -0.63 0.86
N LEU A 136 46.90 -1.46 0.01
CA LEU A 136 47.77 -2.55 0.41
C LEU A 136 49.21 -2.04 0.39
N TYR A 137 49.86 -2.05 1.54
CA TYR A 137 51.23 -1.58 1.69
C TYR A 137 52.16 -2.77 1.87
N PHE A 138 53.10 -2.94 0.93
CA PHE A 138 54.12 -3.96 0.95
C PHE A 138 55.42 -3.36 1.50
N ALA A 139 55.76 -3.74 2.73
CA ALA A 139 57.03 -3.32 3.32
C ALA A 139 58.18 -3.97 2.55
N GLU A 140 59.23 -3.18 2.28
CA GLU A 140 60.51 -3.59 1.66
C GLU A 140 60.53 -3.61 0.12
N ALA A 141 59.72 -4.45 -0.53
CA ALA A 141 59.84 -4.69 -1.98
C ALA A 141 58.49 -4.84 -2.70
N ALA A 142 58.53 -4.80 -4.04
CA ALA A 142 57.37 -5.07 -4.87
C ALA A 142 56.93 -6.54 -4.73
N PRO A 143 55.62 -6.83 -4.62
CA PRO A 143 55.12 -8.19 -4.50
C PRO A 143 55.42 -9.01 -5.76
N SER A 144 55.68 -10.30 -5.60
CA SER A 144 55.89 -11.22 -6.72
C SER A 144 54.60 -11.42 -7.55
N THR A 145 54.76 -11.85 -8.81
CA THR A 145 53.64 -12.14 -9.70
C THR A 145 52.70 -13.22 -9.15
N ALA A 146 53.25 -14.21 -8.43
CA ALA A 146 52.47 -15.25 -7.75
C ALA A 146 51.59 -14.68 -6.62
N VAL A 147 52.14 -13.77 -5.80
CA VAL A 147 51.38 -13.09 -4.74
C VAL A 147 50.28 -12.21 -5.35
N LEU A 148 50.57 -11.49 -6.43
CA LEU A 148 49.57 -10.66 -7.12
C LEU A 148 48.43 -11.48 -7.75
N ALA A 149 48.74 -12.66 -8.29
CA ALA A 149 47.74 -13.58 -8.82
C ALA A 149 46.84 -14.11 -7.69
N ALA A 150 47.43 -14.61 -6.61
CA ALA A 150 46.69 -15.12 -5.46
C ALA A 150 45.84 -14.02 -4.79
N LEU A 151 46.39 -12.81 -4.65
CA LEU A 151 45.68 -11.64 -4.14
C LEU A 151 44.52 -11.26 -5.05
N SER A 152 44.69 -11.29 -6.37
CA SER A 152 43.60 -10.96 -7.30
C SER A 152 42.44 -11.96 -7.20
N ALA A 153 42.73 -13.24 -7.00
CA ALA A 153 41.69 -14.26 -6.76
C ALA A 153 40.96 -13.99 -5.44
N TYR A 154 41.69 -13.71 -4.36
CA TYR A 154 41.12 -13.38 -3.06
C TYR A 154 40.21 -12.13 -3.11
N LEU A 155 40.69 -11.05 -3.71
CA LEU A 155 39.93 -9.79 -3.82
C LEU A 155 38.66 -9.96 -4.67
N ALA A 156 38.72 -10.78 -5.73
CA ALA A 156 37.56 -11.08 -6.55
C ALA A 156 36.51 -11.89 -5.78
N ASP A 157 36.92 -12.93 -5.07
CA ASP A 157 36.06 -13.78 -4.23
C ASP A 157 35.39 -12.98 -3.09
N HIS A 158 36.11 -11.99 -2.56
CA HIS A 158 35.61 -11.14 -1.48
C HIS A 158 34.94 -9.84 -1.96
N TYR A 159 34.69 -9.64 -3.26
CA TYR A 159 34.04 -8.44 -3.82
C TYR A 159 34.77 -7.10 -3.55
N MET A 160 36.08 -7.13 -3.34
CA MET A 160 36.90 -5.94 -3.06
C MET A 160 37.42 -5.32 -4.37
N THR A 161 36.82 -4.21 -4.81
CA THR A 161 37.10 -3.62 -6.14
C THR A 161 38.08 -2.44 -6.10
N ASN A 162 38.03 -1.65 -5.03
CA ASN A 162 38.73 -0.36 -4.93
C ASN A 162 40.04 -0.50 -4.15
N VAL A 163 40.98 -1.26 -4.74
CA VAL A 163 42.28 -1.58 -4.15
C VAL A 163 43.43 -0.96 -4.96
N ILE A 164 44.43 -0.42 -4.26
CA ILE A 164 45.76 -0.09 -4.79
C ILE A 164 46.85 -0.75 -3.95
N GLY A 165 47.98 -1.07 -4.56
CA GLY A 165 49.18 -1.59 -3.90
C GLY A 165 50.31 -0.56 -3.95
N LEU A 166 50.90 -0.28 -2.80
CA LEU A 166 52.09 0.55 -2.63
C LEU A 166 53.22 -0.34 -2.13
N TYR A 167 54.43 -0.11 -2.62
CA TYR A 167 55.61 -0.86 -2.19
C TYR A 167 56.80 0.08 -2.07
N GLY A 168 57.69 -0.20 -1.12
CA GLY A 168 58.92 0.58 -0.92
C GLY A 168 59.33 0.62 0.55
N ALA A 169 60.64 0.65 0.80
CA ALA A 169 61.20 0.69 2.15
C ALA A 169 60.91 2.04 2.83
N VAL A 170 60.28 2.01 4.01
CA VAL A 170 59.99 3.19 4.85
C VAL A 170 61.24 4.05 5.11
N ASN A 171 62.43 3.42 5.14
CA ASN A 171 63.68 4.02 5.58
C ASN A 171 64.61 4.49 4.44
N LYS A 172 64.17 4.45 3.18
CA LYS A 172 64.94 5.01 2.05
C LYS A 172 64.14 6.14 1.42
N SER A 173 64.76 7.32 1.32
CA SER A 173 64.25 8.54 0.68
C SER A 173 63.90 8.40 -0.82
N VAL A 174 63.91 7.19 -1.37
CA VAL A 174 63.47 6.90 -2.72
C VAL A 174 61.96 6.73 -2.68
N THR A 175 61.26 7.82 -3.03
CA THR A 175 59.81 7.76 -3.30
C THR A 175 59.56 6.69 -4.38
N PRO A 176 58.64 5.73 -4.15
CA PRO A 176 58.22 4.84 -5.20
C PRO A 176 57.65 5.70 -6.31
N THR A 177 58.12 5.46 -7.53
CA THR A 177 57.66 6.19 -8.71
C THR A 177 56.33 5.65 -9.22
N HIS A 178 56.00 4.41 -8.84
CA HIS A 178 54.85 3.67 -9.32
C HIS A 178 54.01 3.06 -8.19
N TYR A 179 52.74 2.82 -8.48
CA TYR A 179 51.82 2.05 -7.66
C TYR A 179 51.08 1.01 -8.50
N LEU A 180 50.59 -0.02 -7.84
CA LEU A 180 49.78 -1.07 -8.45
C LEU A 180 48.30 -0.69 -8.33
N SER A 181 47.60 -0.64 -9.45
CA SER A 181 46.16 -0.37 -9.48
C SER A 181 45.42 -1.66 -9.84
N TYR A 182 44.59 -2.16 -8.92
CA TYR A 182 43.79 -3.36 -9.16
C TYR A 182 42.71 -3.10 -10.23
N GLN A 183 42.44 -4.04 -11.12
CA GLN A 183 41.39 -3.97 -12.14
C GLN A 183 40.49 -5.21 -12.00
N PRO A 184 39.33 -5.09 -11.34
CA PRO A 184 38.49 -6.24 -10.96
C PRO A 184 37.77 -6.90 -12.14
N PHE A 185 37.63 -6.23 -13.29
CA PHE A 185 36.88 -6.73 -14.44
C PHE A 185 37.74 -6.96 -15.69
N HIS A 186 38.93 -6.36 -15.72
CA HIS A 186 39.86 -6.49 -16.84
C HIS A 186 40.69 -7.77 -16.81
N HIS A 187 41.11 -8.25 -17.99
CA HIS A 187 41.99 -9.42 -18.14
C HIS A 187 43.31 -9.24 -17.38
N SER A 188 43.94 -8.08 -17.51
CA SER A 188 45.09 -7.68 -16.68
C SER A 188 44.63 -7.12 -15.33
N ARG A 189 44.56 -8.01 -14.33
CA ARG A 189 44.11 -7.74 -12.95
C ARG A 189 44.86 -6.63 -12.24
N TRP A 190 46.10 -6.35 -12.64
CA TRP A 190 46.95 -5.32 -12.04
C TRP A 190 47.57 -4.46 -13.13
N ARG A 191 47.55 -3.14 -12.93
CA ARG A 191 48.24 -2.18 -13.80
C ARG A 191 49.20 -1.33 -13.00
N LEU A 192 50.44 -1.23 -13.47
CA LEU A 192 51.44 -0.33 -12.91
C LEU A 192 51.14 1.09 -13.39
N LYS A 193 51.07 2.05 -12.47
CA LYS A 193 50.79 3.47 -12.76
C LYS A 193 51.78 4.36 -12.04
N LEU A 194 52.10 5.53 -12.62
CA LEU A 194 52.99 6.50 -11.97
C LEU A 194 52.24 7.28 -10.88
N LEU A 195 52.88 7.45 -9.71
CA LEU A 195 52.31 8.21 -8.59
C LEU A 195 52.17 9.70 -8.91
N ASN A 196 53.12 10.32 -9.64
CA ASN A 196 53.13 11.77 -9.87
C ASN A 196 52.32 12.28 -11.06
N THR A 197 51.92 11.41 -11.99
CA THR A 197 51.19 11.82 -13.21
C THR A 197 49.70 11.48 -13.14
N THR A 198 49.27 10.56 -12.28
CA THR A 198 47.86 10.20 -12.20
C THR A 198 47.07 11.19 -11.37
N ARG A 199 45.99 11.72 -11.95
CA ARG A 199 45.06 12.66 -11.31
C ARG A 199 44.17 12.00 -10.24
N TRP A 200 43.91 10.70 -10.37
CA TRP A 200 43.10 9.92 -9.42
C TRP A 200 43.71 8.54 -9.19
N TYR A 201 44.02 8.21 -7.93
CA TYR A 201 44.49 6.89 -7.50
C TYR A 201 43.36 5.87 -7.39
N PHE A 202 42.17 6.33 -6.99
CA PHE A 202 40.97 5.51 -6.93
C PHE A 202 39.94 5.98 -7.97
N PRO A 203 40.12 5.66 -9.27
CA PRO A 203 39.08 5.91 -10.25
C PRO A 203 37.80 5.12 -9.88
N THR A 204 36.63 5.64 -10.21
CA THR A 204 35.36 4.95 -9.95
C THR A 204 35.24 3.73 -10.89
N LYS A 205 35.72 2.57 -10.44
CA LYS A 205 35.71 1.32 -11.23
C LYS A 205 34.31 0.75 -11.45
N GLN A 206 33.31 1.25 -10.73
CA GLN A 206 31.89 0.91 -10.93
C GLN A 206 31.21 1.75 -12.04
N GLN A 207 31.97 2.38 -12.92
CA GLN A 207 31.44 3.09 -14.11
C GLN A 207 31.31 2.16 -15.33
N ASP A 208 32.10 1.09 -15.39
CA ASP A 208 32.08 0.10 -16.47
C ASP A 208 32.47 -1.26 -15.88
N PHE A 209 31.62 -2.28 -16.07
CA PHE A 209 31.86 -3.65 -15.61
C PHE A 209 32.47 -4.56 -16.68
N GLU A 210 32.85 -4.01 -17.83
CA GLU A 210 33.52 -4.68 -18.94
C GLU A 210 32.78 -5.95 -19.42
N GLY A 211 31.44 -5.90 -19.46
CA GLY A 211 30.60 -7.01 -19.92
C GLY A 211 30.40 -8.14 -18.91
N LYS A 212 30.76 -7.93 -17.63
CA LYS A 212 30.55 -8.95 -16.59
C LYS A 212 29.09 -9.41 -16.54
N THR A 213 28.91 -10.73 -16.48
CA THR A 213 27.59 -11.36 -16.38
C THR A 213 27.20 -11.62 -14.93
N PHE A 214 25.96 -11.30 -14.57
CA PHE A 214 25.37 -11.54 -13.24
C PHE A 214 24.19 -12.49 -13.34
N LEU A 215 24.04 -13.34 -12.32
CA LEU A 215 22.90 -14.23 -12.19
C LEU A 215 21.72 -13.49 -11.55
N THR A 216 20.56 -13.59 -12.18
CA THR A 216 19.35 -12.91 -11.73
C THR A 216 18.09 -13.73 -12.00
N LEU A 217 16.97 -13.36 -11.37
CA LEU A 217 15.65 -13.91 -11.66
C LEU A 217 14.57 -12.82 -11.52
N PRO A 218 13.60 -12.76 -12.45
CA PRO A 218 12.44 -11.88 -12.35
C PRO A 218 11.31 -12.50 -11.52
N GLY A 219 10.69 -11.70 -10.65
CA GLY A 219 9.50 -12.13 -9.89
C GLY A 219 8.20 -12.18 -10.71
N GLN A 220 8.18 -11.53 -11.88
CA GLN A 220 7.00 -11.37 -12.74
C GLN A 220 5.75 -10.84 -12.02
N ASN A 221 5.95 -9.97 -11.03
CA ASN A 221 4.90 -9.30 -10.30
C ASN A 221 4.49 -8.00 -11.01
N MET A 222 3.38 -8.05 -11.75
CA MET A 222 2.80 -6.87 -12.39
C MET A 222 2.50 -5.77 -11.35
N PRO A 223 2.84 -4.49 -11.60
CA PRO A 223 3.53 -3.93 -12.77
C PRO A 223 5.05 -3.75 -12.62
N ARG A 224 5.66 -4.27 -11.56
CA ARG A 224 7.08 -4.06 -11.27
C ARG A 224 7.97 -4.67 -12.33
N CYS A 225 7.74 -5.95 -12.60
CA CYS A 225 8.56 -6.76 -13.47
C CYS A 225 7.65 -7.75 -14.17
N ILE A 226 7.78 -7.88 -15.49
CA ILE A 226 7.04 -8.81 -16.33
C ILE A 226 7.93 -9.26 -17.48
N ILE A 227 7.76 -10.50 -17.93
CA ILE A 227 8.33 -10.95 -19.20
C ILE A 227 7.24 -10.83 -20.26
N ILE A 228 7.54 -10.07 -21.31
CA ILE A 228 6.69 -9.94 -22.50
C ILE A 228 7.36 -10.66 -23.66
N VAL A 229 6.55 -11.08 -24.63
CA VAL A 229 7.02 -11.65 -25.88
C VAL A 229 6.73 -10.64 -26.98
N ASP A 230 7.78 -10.17 -27.64
CA ASP A 230 7.67 -9.20 -28.72
C ASP A 230 7.01 -9.85 -29.96
N SER A 231 6.60 -9.04 -30.94
CA SER A 231 5.99 -9.53 -32.19
C SER A 231 6.89 -10.49 -32.99
N SER A 232 8.20 -10.43 -32.76
CA SER A 232 9.22 -11.33 -33.32
C SER A 232 9.36 -12.67 -32.58
N GLY A 233 8.64 -12.87 -31.47
CA GLY A 233 8.73 -14.07 -30.63
C GLY A 233 9.86 -14.04 -29.60
N VAL A 234 10.62 -12.94 -29.50
CA VAL A 234 11.72 -12.78 -28.53
C VAL A 234 11.17 -12.34 -27.17
N GLN A 235 11.64 -12.96 -26.09
CA GLN A 235 11.28 -12.56 -24.72
C GLN A 235 12.05 -11.30 -24.32
N ARG A 236 11.32 -10.33 -23.76
CA ARG A 236 11.88 -9.08 -23.24
C ARG A 236 11.44 -8.83 -21.80
N LEU A 237 12.36 -8.32 -21.00
CA LEU A 237 12.09 -7.84 -19.65
C LEU A 237 11.43 -6.46 -19.71
N SER A 238 10.20 -6.36 -19.19
CA SER A 238 9.42 -5.12 -19.04
C SER A 238 8.98 -4.93 -17.56
N GLY A 239 8.20 -3.90 -17.29
CA GLY A 239 7.91 -3.39 -15.95
C GLY A 239 8.91 -2.32 -15.54
N TYR A 240 8.51 -1.37 -14.69
CA TYR A 240 9.37 -0.24 -14.32
C TYR A 240 10.65 -0.64 -13.58
N VAL A 241 10.66 -1.80 -12.90
CA VAL A 241 11.87 -2.40 -12.32
C VAL A 241 12.68 -3.09 -13.41
N GLY A 242 12.03 -3.74 -14.38
CA GLY A 242 12.68 -4.31 -15.55
C GLY A 242 13.42 -3.26 -16.39
N TYR A 243 12.77 -2.12 -16.65
CA TYR A 243 13.37 -0.96 -17.30
C TYR A 243 14.59 -0.43 -16.54
N LEU A 244 14.49 -0.30 -15.21
CA LEU A 244 15.63 0.10 -14.37
C LEU A 244 16.83 -0.84 -14.56
N VAL A 245 16.59 -2.16 -14.54
CA VAL A 245 17.66 -3.16 -14.67
C VAL A 245 18.26 -3.16 -16.09
N ASN A 246 17.45 -3.04 -17.14
CA ASN A 246 17.93 -2.91 -18.51
C ASN A 246 18.75 -1.64 -18.71
N THR A 247 18.27 -0.49 -18.22
CA THR A 247 19.03 0.78 -18.27
C THR A 247 20.31 0.70 -17.46
N PHE A 248 20.33 -0.02 -16.34
CA PHE A 248 21.55 -0.28 -15.58
C PHE A 248 22.53 -1.12 -16.39
N ALA A 249 22.05 -2.18 -17.06
CA ALA A 249 22.85 -3.04 -17.93
C ALA A 249 23.55 -2.24 -19.05
N GLU A 250 22.78 -1.43 -19.78
CA GLU A 250 23.28 -0.60 -20.87
C GLU A 250 24.28 0.46 -20.39
N LYS A 251 23.95 1.15 -19.30
CA LYS A 251 24.76 2.28 -18.80
C LYS A 251 26.12 1.86 -18.26
N TYR A 252 26.18 0.71 -17.60
CA TYR A 252 27.38 0.25 -16.92
C TYR A 252 28.03 -0.96 -17.61
N ASN A 253 27.59 -1.29 -18.83
CA ASN A 253 28.12 -2.41 -19.63
C ASN A 253 28.12 -3.73 -18.84
N VAL A 254 26.93 -4.10 -18.37
CA VAL A 254 26.66 -5.32 -17.59
C VAL A 254 25.77 -6.24 -18.39
N SER A 255 26.00 -7.55 -18.30
CA SER A 255 25.07 -8.56 -18.82
C SER A 255 24.34 -9.26 -17.69
N PHE A 256 23.05 -9.54 -17.86
CA PHE A 256 22.27 -10.32 -16.91
C PHE A 256 21.88 -11.67 -17.54
N ARG A 257 22.04 -12.74 -16.76
CA ARG A 257 21.65 -14.09 -17.16
C ARG A 257 20.67 -14.64 -16.13
N PHE A 258 19.57 -15.22 -16.62
CA PHE A 258 18.64 -15.90 -15.74
C PHE A 258 19.21 -17.21 -15.23
N LEU A 259 18.98 -17.51 -13.94
CA LEU A 259 19.44 -18.75 -13.31
C LEU A 259 18.91 -19.99 -14.06
N TYR A 260 17.67 -19.91 -14.54
CA TYR A 260 17.02 -20.89 -15.39
C TYR A 260 16.11 -20.20 -16.42
N PRO A 261 15.70 -20.89 -17.51
CA PRO A 261 14.76 -20.33 -18.49
C PRO A 261 13.44 -19.94 -17.82
N VAL A 262 13.02 -18.68 -18.00
CA VAL A 262 11.82 -18.12 -17.37
C VAL A 262 10.64 -18.22 -18.33
N SER A 263 9.49 -18.72 -17.86
CA SER A 263 8.27 -18.75 -18.66
C SER A 263 7.42 -17.49 -18.43
N PRO A 264 6.86 -16.84 -19.48
CA PRO A 264 6.05 -15.63 -19.29
C PRO A 264 4.83 -15.87 -18.37
N GLY A 265 4.67 -15.02 -17.36
CA GLY A 265 3.57 -15.10 -16.39
C GLY A 265 3.84 -16.01 -15.18
N GLU A 266 4.98 -16.70 -15.13
CA GLU A 266 5.45 -17.46 -13.97
C GLU A 266 5.84 -16.55 -12.82
N PHE A 267 4.93 -16.44 -11.85
CA PHE A 267 5.12 -15.60 -10.68
C PHE A 267 6.02 -16.29 -9.65
N ILE A 268 7.06 -15.59 -9.19
CA ILE A 268 7.91 -16.03 -8.07
C ILE A 268 7.74 -15.02 -6.94
N HIS A 269 7.36 -15.51 -5.77
CA HIS A 269 7.13 -14.65 -4.62
C HIS A 269 8.43 -13.97 -4.15
N LEU A 270 8.31 -12.72 -3.68
CA LEU A 270 9.45 -11.89 -3.30
C LEU A 270 10.28 -12.48 -2.15
N THR A 271 9.66 -13.27 -1.27
CA THR A 271 10.35 -13.92 -0.14
C THR A 271 11.33 -14.99 -0.64
N THR A 272 10.90 -15.82 -1.59
CA THR A 272 11.74 -16.84 -2.20
C THR A 272 12.92 -16.22 -2.94
N LEU A 273 12.70 -15.13 -3.69
CA LEU A 273 13.78 -14.42 -4.36
C LEU A 273 14.77 -13.79 -3.38
N LEU A 274 14.28 -13.23 -2.26
CA LEU A 274 15.14 -12.69 -1.22
C LEU A 274 15.99 -13.77 -0.56
N GLU A 275 15.44 -14.96 -0.31
CA GLU A 275 16.18 -16.12 0.22
C GLU A 275 17.30 -16.57 -0.72
N LEU A 276 17.03 -16.63 -2.04
CA LEU A 276 18.05 -16.97 -3.03
C LEU A 276 19.18 -15.94 -3.09
N VAL A 277 18.85 -14.65 -2.92
CA VAL A 277 19.84 -13.57 -2.83
C VAL A 277 20.64 -13.67 -1.53
N ALA A 278 19.97 -13.92 -0.41
CA ALA A 278 20.61 -14.06 0.90
C ALA A 278 21.57 -15.26 0.95
N ASN A 279 21.25 -16.34 0.24
CA ASN A 279 22.10 -17.52 0.09
C ASN A 279 23.23 -17.35 -0.96
N GLY A 280 23.32 -16.20 -1.63
CA GLY A 280 24.33 -15.94 -2.66
C GLY A 280 24.13 -16.72 -3.96
N THR A 281 22.96 -17.33 -4.18
CA THR A 281 22.62 -18.03 -5.43
C THR A 281 22.31 -17.05 -6.56
N LEU A 282 21.77 -15.88 -6.21
CA LEU A 282 21.51 -14.77 -7.14
C LEU A 282 22.33 -13.54 -6.74
N ASP A 283 22.89 -12.85 -7.73
CA ASP A 283 23.58 -11.59 -7.51
C ASP A 283 22.60 -10.41 -7.29
N LEU A 284 21.45 -10.50 -7.96
CA LEU A 284 20.38 -9.49 -7.97
C LEU A 284 19.03 -10.21 -8.18
N ALA A 285 18.00 -9.85 -7.43
CA ALA A 285 16.62 -10.23 -7.76
C ALA A 285 15.89 -9.07 -8.46
N ILE A 286 15.25 -9.33 -9.61
CA ILE A 286 14.43 -8.34 -10.33
C ILE A 286 13.02 -8.34 -9.73
N THR A 287 12.93 -7.85 -8.50
CA THR A 287 11.70 -7.63 -7.74
C THR A 287 11.94 -6.53 -6.72
N LEU A 288 10.86 -6.03 -6.11
CA LEU A 288 10.97 -5.13 -4.97
C LEU A 288 10.56 -5.83 -3.69
N VAL A 289 11.48 -5.79 -2.74
CA VAL A 289 11.33 -6.31 -1.40
C VAL A 289 11.09 -5.13 -0.44
N PRO A 290 10.07 -5.23 0.42
CA PRO A 290 9.77 -4.24 1.43
C PRO A 290 10.84 -4.18 2.52
N ALA A 291 11.41 -2.98 2.71
CA ALA A 291 12.43 -2.69 3.71
C ALA A 291 11.85 -2.59 5.12
N SER A 292 10.58 -2.21 5.29
CA SER A 292 10.01 -1.94 6.62
C SER A 292 9.47 -3.16 7.35
N PHE A 293 9.58 -4.36 6.76
CA PHE A 293 9.35 -5.59 7.50
C PHE A 293 10.54 -5.86 8.40
N LYS A 294 10.31 -6.31 9.63
CA LYS A 294 11.32 -6.64 10.64
C LYS A 294 12.20 -7.85 10.24
N MET A 295 12.61 -7.94 8.98
CA MET A 295 13.83 -8.63 8.57
C MET A 295 15.02 -7.76 9.00
N THR A 296 15.20 -7.66 10.32
CA THR A 296 16.27 -6.90 10.98
C THR A 296 17.66 -7.27 10.47
N ASN A 297 17.79 -8.46 9.87
CA ASN A 297 19.04 -8.94 9.31
C ASN A 297 19.22 -8.71 7.80
N SER A 298 18.25 -8.20 7.04
CA SER A 298 18.37 -8.13 5.57
C SER A 298 18.56 -6.73 4.99
N TYR A 299 18.51 -5.67 5.81
CA TYR A 299 18.69 -4.28 5.37
C TYR A 299 19.99 -4.04 4.58
N HIS A 300 21.04 -4.81 4.88
CA HIS A 300 22.32 -4.68 4.20
C HIS A 300 22.33 -5.21 2.76
N LEU A 301 21.33 -6.03 2.40
CA LEU A 301 21.10 -6.57 1.06
C LEU A 301 20.22 -5.64 0.21
N LEU A 302 19.57 -4.64 0.82
CA LEU A 302 18.58 -3.80 0.16
C LEU A 302 19.19 -2.51 -0.38
N THR A 303 18.80 -2.15 -1.60
CA THR A 303 19.14 -0.86 -2.20
C THR A 303 18.41 0.30 -1.53
N TYR A 304 18.69 1.52 -1.99
CA TYR A 304 17.81 2.64 -1.74
C TYR A 304 16.39 2.31 -2.22
N PRO A 305 15.32 2.67 -1.47
CA PRO A 305 13.96 2.40 -1.88
C PRO A 305 13.65 3.03 -3.24
N LEU A 306 13.23 2.20 -4.20
CA LEU A 306 12.77 2.67 -5.51
C LEU A 306 11.35 3.24 -5.42
N GLU A 307 10.54 2.70 -4.51
CA GLU A 307 9.13 3.03 -4.37
C GLU A 307 8.76 3.14 -2.88
N VAL A 308 7.88 4.08 -2.57
CA VAL A 308 7.18 4.16 -1.29
C VAL A 308 5.69 4.01 -1.58
N ASN A 309 5.05 3.02 -0.97
CA ASN A 309 3.73 2.57 -1.37
C ASN A 309 2.83 2.29 -0.17
N SER A 310 1.53 2.56 -0.28
CA SER A 310 0.53 2.10 0.68
C SER A 310 -0.09 0.74 0.31
N TRP A 311 -0.37 -0.08 1.32
CA TRP A 311 -1.00 -1.39 1.14
C TRP A 311 -2.42 -1.38 1.71
N PHE A 312 -3.41 -1.56 0.84
CA PHE A 312 -4.83 -1.38 1.14
C PHE A 312 -5.63 -2.65 0.92
N VAL A 313 -6.88 -2.62 1.37
CA VAL A 313 -7.92 -3.56 0.95
C VAL A 313 -8.71 -2.97 -0.21
N MET A 314 -8.84 -3.76 -1.27
CA MET A 314 -9.72 -3.51 -2.41
C MET A 314 -11.05 -4.23 -2.15
N LEU A 315 -12.15 -3.47 -2.10
CA LEU A 315 -13.50 -3.98 -1.81
C LEU A 315 -14.40 -3.88 -3.03
N PRO A 316 -15.37 -4.80 -3.21
CA PRO A 316 -16.43 -4.61 -4.18
C PRO A 316 -17.10 -3.24 -3.98
N CYS A 317 -17.27 -2.47 -5.05
CA CYS A 317 -17.93 -1.17 -4.93
C CYS A 317 -19.39 -1.36 -4.46
N PRO A 318 -19.93 -0.42 -3.66
CA PRO A 318 -21.32 -0.45 -3.24
C PRO A 318 -22.26 -0.56 -4.43
N GLN A 319 -23.21 -1.50 -4.38
CA GLN A 319 -24.25 -1.70 -5.39
C GLN A 319 -25.46 -0.79 -5.10
N PRO A 320 -26.25 -0.36 -6.10
CA PRO A 320 -27.54 0.26 -5.84
C PRO A 320 -28.39 -0.69 -5.01
N LEU A 321 -29.19 -0.14 -4.12
CA LEU A 321 -30.18 -0.91 -3.37
C LEU A 321 -31.18 -1.54 -4.34
N GLN A 322 -31.64 -2.75 -4.00
CA GLN A 322 -32.69 -3.41 -4.77
C GLN A 322 -34.00 -2.61 -4.63
N TYR A 323 -34.81 -2.57 -5.68
CA TYR A 323 -36.06 -1.81 -5.69
C TYR A 323 -37.01 -2.25 -4.56
N ALA A 324 -37.04 -3.54 -4.23
CA ALA A 324 -37.80 -4.06 -3.08
C ALA A 324 -37.42 -3.41 -1.73
N GLU A 325 -36.14 -3.04 -1.55
CA GLU A 325 -35.65 -2.42 -0.31
C GLU A 325 -36.00 -0.93 -0.23
N ILE A 326 -36.18 -0.26 -1.37
CA ILE A 326 -36.58 1.16 -1.43
C ILE A 326 -37.92 1.36 -0.72
N TYR A 327 -38.88 0.45 -0.87
CA TYR A 327 -40.16 0.50 -0.18
C TYR A 327 -40.02 0.54 1.36
N LYS A 328 -38.98 -0.10 1.91
CA LYS A 328 -38.70 -0.09 3.37
C LYS A 328 -38.06 1.23 3.82
N ILE A 329 -37.30 1.88 2.93
CA ILE A 329 -36.59 3.14 3.22
C ILE A 329 -37.57 4.31 3.24
N VAL A 330 -38.49 4.37 2.28
CA VAL A 330 -39.47 5.47 2.16
C VAL A 330 -40.41 5.49 3.37
N VAL A 331 -40.84 4.32 3.83
CA VAL A 331 -41.77 4.19 4.96
C VAL A 331 -40.99 4.03 6.27
N THR A 332 -40.43 5.13 6.77
CA THR A 332 -39.74 5.11 8.06
C THR A 332 -40.71 5.08 9.23
N LYS A 333 -40.30 4.45 10.34
CA LYS A 333 -41.10 4.39 11.59
C LYS A 333 -41.48 5.78 12.10
N GLN A 334 -40.59 6.76 11.93
CA GLN A 334 -40.83 8.14 12.35
C GLN A 334 -41.97 8.78 11.55
N VAL A 335 -41.98 8.60 10.23
CA VAL A 335 -43.06 9.12 9.36
C VAL A 335 -44.40 8.48 9.70
N ILE A 336 -44.44 7.16 9.89
CA ILE A 336 -45.67 6.48 10.34
C ILE A 336 -46.13 7.06 11.68
N ASN A 337 -45.25 7.21 12.66
CA ASN A 337 -45.63 7.71 13.98
C ASN A 337 -46.19 9.14 13.91
N VAL A 338 -45.58 10.02 13.12
CA VAL A 338 -46.08 11.39 12.91
C VAL A 338 -47.43 11.38 12.22
N LEU A 339 -47.61 10.54 11.19
CA LEU A 339 -48.88 10.44 10.46
C LEU A 339 -50.00 9.88 11.35
N VAL A 340 -49.70 8.88 12.18
CA VAL A 340 -50.64 8.32 13.16
C VAL A 340 -51.01 9.35 14.23
N LEU A 341 -50.03 10.10 14.75
CA LEU A 341 -50.26 11.16 15.73
C LEU A 341 -51.14 12.28 15.15
N LEU A 342 -50.86 12.68 13.90
CA LEU A 342 -51.65 13.69 13.21
C LEU A 342 -53.07 13.20 12.92
N MET A 343 -53.22 11.95 12.49
CA MET A 343 -54.52 11.32 12.30
C MET A 343 -55.34 11.31 13.60
N PHE A 344 -54.74 10.93 14.73
CA PHE A 344 -55.41 10.96 16.03
C PHE A 344 -55.79 12.39 16.45
N LEU A 345 -54.93 13.37 16.19
CA LEU A 345 -55.24 14.79 16.42
C LEU A 345 -56.47 15.22 15.61
N PHE A 346 -56.54 14.87 14.32
CA PHE A 346 -57.70 15.18 13.48
C PHE A 346 -58.96 14.44 13.94
N PHE A 347 -58.85 13.16 14.36
CA PHE A 347 -59.99 12.41 14.94
C PHE A 347 -60.56 13.14 16.16
N LEU A 348 -59.71 13.60 17.07
CA LEU A 348 -60.12 14.33 18.27
C LEU A 348 -60.74 15.69 17.90
N LEU A 349 -60.13 16.44 16.99
CA LEU A 349 -60.64 17.74 16.54
C LEU A 349 -62.01 17.62 15.87
N ASP A 350 -62.20 16.64 14.98
CA ASP A 350 -63.49 16.42 14.31
C ASP A 350 -64.57 16.00 15.31
N THR A 351 -64.23 15.13 16.27
CA THR A 351 -65.16 14.75 17.34
C THR A 351 -65.57 15.96 18.17
N VAL A 352 -64.60 16.75 18.68
CA VAL A 352 -64.88 17.94 19.49
C VAL A 352 -65.71 18.96 18.72
N MET A 353 -65.36 19.21 17.45
CA MET A 353 -66.11 20.16 16.61
C MET A 353 -67.53 19.67 16.34
N ASN A 354 -67.74 18.37 16.13
CA ASN A 354 -69.08 17.80 16.00
C ASN A 354 -69.87 17.88 17.31
N CYS A 355 -69.27 17.62 18.47
CA CYS A 355 -69.92 17.76 19.77
C CYS A 355 -70.35 19.20 20.06
N VAL A 356 -69.44 20.16 19.88
CA VAL A 356 -69.68 21.59 20.17
C VAL A 356 -70.66 22.20 19.17
N CYS A 357 -70.52 21.90 17.87
CA CYS A 357 -71.35 22.54 16.85
C CYS A 357 -72.77 21.97 16.75
N ARG A 358 -72.98 20.71 17.17
CA ARG A 358 -74.23 19.98 16.89
C ARG A 358 -75.18 19.90 18.09
N ARG A 359 -74.71 20.28 19.30
CA ARG A 359 -75.50 20.45 20.53
C ARG A 359 -76.58 19.37 20.74
N SER A 360 -76.23 18.12 20.42
CA SER A 360 -77.11 16.96 20.51
C SER A 360 -76.26 15.78 20.98
N TYR A 361 -76.55 15.29 22.18
CA TYR A 361 -75.85 14.19 22.86
C TYR A 361 -76.25 12.80 22.32
N ALA A 362 -77.13 12.73 21.32
CA ALA A 362 -77.81 11.48 20.97
C ALA A 362 -77.01 10.54 20.03
N ASP A 363 -75.82 10.93 19.58
CA ASP A 363 -75.05 10.21 18.54
C ASP A 363 -73.55 10.10 18.91
N TYR A 364 -73.25 9.97 20.22
CA TYR A 364 -71.89 9.73 20.72
C TYR A 364 -71.50 8.27 20.46
N ASP A 365 -70.76 8.03 19.39
CA ASP A 365 -70.08 6.75 19.17
C ASP A 365 -68.60 6.88 19.53
N LEU A 366 -68.16 6.17 20.57
CA LEU A 366 -66.75 6.08 20.95
C LEU A 366 -65.89 5.51 19.81
N LEU A 367 -66.50 4.72 18.91
CA LEU A 367 -65.80 4.20 17.73
C LEU A 367 -65.42 5.29 16.75
N ASN A 368 -66.17 6.39 16.65
CA ASN A 368 -65.81 7.53 15.78
C ASN A 368 -64.60 8.33 16.32
N ILE A 369 -64.29 8.22 17.62
CA ILE A 369 -63.06 8.78 18.22
C ILE A 369 -61.84 7.92 17.86
N LEU A 370 -62.05 6.61 17.71
CA LEU A 370 -60.98 5.66 17.42
C LEU A 370 -60.72 5.50 15.91
N VAL A 371 -61.78 5.51 15.09
CA VAL A 371 -61.75 5.25 13.65
C VAL A 371 -62.77 6.15 12.95
N ASN A 372 -62.31 7.25 12.35
CA ASN A 372 -63.14 8.11 11.51
C ASN A 372 -62.77 7.93 10.03
N GLU A 373 -63.70 7.38 9.26
CA GLU A 373 -63.50 7.05 7.85
C GLU A 373 -63.15 8.27 6.99
N ASN A 374 -63.80 9.42 7.22
CA ASN A 374 -63.56 10.63 6.42
C ASN A 374 -62.15 11.18 6.64
N ILE A 375 -61.64 11.06 7.87
CA ILE A 375 -60.29 11.56 8.21
C ILE A 375 -59.23 10.63 7.66
N ILE A 376 -59.43 9.31 7.76
CA ILE A 376 -58.54 8.33 7.13
C ILE A 376 -58.46 8.60 5.63
N ARG A 377 -59.62 8.73 4.96
CA ARG A 377 -59.69 9.08 3.53
C ARG A 377 -58.94 10.37 3.23
N GLY A 378 -59.16 11.44 4.01
CA GLY A 378 -58.50 12.72 3.79
C GLY A 378 -56.99 12.71 3.99
N VAL A 379 -56.46 12.01 5.00
CA VAL A 379 -55.00 11.85 5.20
C VAL A 379 -54.35 11.11 4.04
N PHE A 380 -55.04 10.10 3.48
CA PHE A 380 -54.58 9.38 2.29
C PHE A 380 -54.88 10.12 0.97
N GLY A 381 -55.42 11.34 1.01
CA GLY A 381 -55.74 12.12 -0.19
C GLY A 381 -56.93 11.58 -1.00
N LEU A 382 -57.76 10.71 -0.41
CA LEU A 382 -58.97 10.16 -1.02
C LEU A 382 -60.17 11.10 -0.83
N SER A 383 -61.15 11.01 -1.73
CA SER A 383 -62.40 11.77 -1.61
C SER A 383 -63.24 11.31 -0.41
N PHE A 384 -63.76 12.28 0.35
CA PHE A 384 -64.61 12.06 1.52
C PHE A 384 -65.87 12.92 1.47
N PHE A 385 -66.91 12.51 2.20
CA PHE A 385 -68.22 13.15 2.12
C PHE A 385 -68.38 14.25 3.18
N ILE A 386 -68.72 15.45 2.73
CA ILE A 386 -69.06 16.58 3.60
C ILE A 386 -70.58 16.81 3.55
N ARG A 387 -71.22 16.99 4.70
CA ARG A 387 -72.66 17.28 4.76
C ARG A 387 -72.97 18.68 4.19
N PRO A 388 -74.08 18.87 3.44
CA PRO A 388 -74.38 20.11 2.70
C PRO A 388 -74.50 21.40 3.54
N HIS A 389 -74.72 21.30 4.86
CA HIS A 389 -74.95 22.43 5.76
C HIS A 389 -73.97 22.48 6.95
N SER A 390 -72.70 22.14 6.72
CA SER A 390 -71.66 22.21 7.75
C SER A 390 -71.28 23.65 8.13
N LYS A 391 -70.92 23.85 9.42
CA LYS A 391 -70.42 25.13 9.95
C LYS A 391 -69.04 25.45 9.35
N LEU A 392 -68.69 26.74 9.33
CA LEU A 392 -67.42 27.23 8.76
C LEU A 392 -66.19 26.58 9.41
N SER A 393 -66.19 26.37 10.73
CA SER A 393 -65.10 25.71 11.47
C SER A 393 -64.82 24.28 10.96
N LEU A 394 -65.86 23.49 10.70
CA LEU A 394 -65.74 22.13 10.17
C LEU A 394 -65.26 22.13 8.71
N LYS A 395 -65.69 23.11 7.91
CA LYS A 395 -65.18 23.30 6.54
C LYS A 395 -63.69 23.62 6.55
N ILE A 396 -63.24 24.51 7.44
CA ILE A 396 -61.82 24.85 7.61
C ILE A 396 -61.01 23.61 7.99
N LEU A 397 -61.49 22.80 8.94
CA LEU A 397 -60.81 21.56 9.35
C LEU A 397 -60.62 20.60 8.16
N TYR A 398 -61.67 20.37 7.37
CA TYR A 398 -61.58 19.52 6.18
C TYR A 398 -60.71 20.12 5.07
N THR A 399 -60.63 21.44 4.94
CA THR A 399 -59.67 22.09 4.02
C THR A 399 -58.22 21.85 4.47
N PHE A 400 -57.92 21.93 5.77
CA PHE A 400 -56.60 21.56 6.28
C PHE A 400 -56.29 20.08 6.07
N LEU A 401 -57.28 19.21 6.27
CA LEU A 401 -57.16 17.78 6.00
C LEU A 401 -56.86 17.50 4.52
N LEU A 402 -57.54 18.21 3.60
CA LEU A 402 -57.27 18.15 2.16
C LEU A 402 -55.83 18.58 1.85
N MET A 403 -55.39 19.72 2.38
CA MET A 403 -54.02 20.21 2.18
C MET A 403 -53.00 19.21 2.70
N LEU A 404 -53.25 18.63 3.88
CA LEU A 404 -52.39 17.59 4.45
C LEU A 404 -52.30 16.37 3.52
N GLY A 405 -53.43 15.81 3.09
CA GLY A 405 -53.46 14.67 2.18
C GLY A 405 -52.73 14.95 0.86
N PHE A 406 -52.90 16.16 0.32
CA PHE A 406 -52.19 16.64 -0.87
C PHE A 406 -50.67 16.66 -0.65
N PHE A 407 -50.19 17.24 0.46
CA PHE A 407 -48.76 17.28 0.77
C PHE A 407 -48.18 15.89 0.99
N VAL A 408 -48.86 15.03 1.76
CA VAL A 408 -48.40 13.66 2.04
C VAL A 408 -48.29 12.86 0.74
N THR A 409 -49.32 12.87 -0.10
CA THR A 409 -49.35 12.10 -1.35
C THR A 409 -48.28 12.57 -2.34
N ASN A 410 -48.14 13.89 -2.52
CA ASN A 410 -47.15 14.43 -3.44
C ASN A 410 -45.72 14.27 -2.94
N MET A 411 -45.47 14.48 -1.64
CA MET A 411 -44.13 14.30 -1.07
C MET A 411 -43.71 12.83 -1.13
N TYR A 412 -44.62 11.90 -0.80
CA TYR A 412 -44.37 10.47 -0.94
C TYR A 412 -44.07 10.10 -2.39
N SER A 413 -44.92 10.52 -3.34
CA SER A 413 -44.74 10.23 -4.76
C SER A 413 -43.42 10.78 -5.30
N ALA A 414 -43.09 12.05 -5.00
CA ALA A 414 -41.85 12.69 -5.46
C ALA A 414 -40.60 12.00 -4.88
N TYR A 415 -40.61 11.69 -3.58
CA TYR A 415 -39.48 11.02 -2.93
C TYR A 415 -39.30 9.59 -3.44
N PHE A 416 -40.40 8.85 -3.59
CA PHE A 416 -40.41 7.50 -4.15
C PHE A 416 -39.89 7.48 -5.59
N GLN A 417 -40.39 8.38 -6.45
CA GLN A 417 -39.91 8.51 -7.84
C GLN A 417 -38.42 8.84 -7.90
N THR A 418 -37.94 9.75 -7.05
CA THR A 418 -36.50 10.11 -7.00
C THR A 418 -35.63 8.91 -6.63
N LEU A 419 -36.06 8.09 -5.67
CA LEU A 419 -35.31 6.89 -5.29
C LEU A 419 -35.39 5.79 -6.34
N PHE A 420 -36.47 5.69 -7.11
CA PHE A 420 -36.59 4.73 -8.21
C PHE A 420 -35.77 5.13 -9.43
N THR A 421 -35.67 6.43 -9.73
CA THR A 421 -34.84 6.93 -10.84
C THR A 421 -33.35 6.89 -10.50
N SER A 422 -32.97 7.06 -9.24
CA SER A 422 -31.59 6.98 -8.79
C SER A 422 -31.51 6.29 -7.42
N PRO A 423 -31.48 4.94 -7.40
CA PRO A 423 -31.42 4.17 -6.17
C PRO A 423 -30.21 4.56 -5.33
N PRO A 424 -30.38 4.78 -4.02
CA PRO A 424 -29.25 5.00 -3.14
C PRO A 424 -28.34 3.76 -3.15
N LEU A 425 -27.04 4.01 -3.01
CA LEU A 425 -26.07 2.94 -2.89
C LEU A 425 -26.20 2.25 -1.52
N GLN A 426 -25.86 0.97 -1.48
CA GLN A 426 -25.69 0.25 -0.23
C GLN A 426 -24.67 0.95 0.67
N HIS A 427 -24.80 0.74 1.98
CA HIS A 427 -23.87 1.34 2.95
C HIS A 427 -22.42 0.95 2.67
N ASP A 428 -21.48 1.89 2.85
CA ASP A 428 -20.07 1.63 2.63
C ASP A 428 -19.51 0.66 3.69
N ILE A 429 -18.54 -0.14 3.28
CA ILE A 429 -17.78 -1.00 4.19
C ILE A 429 -16.55 -0.21 4.63
N LEU A 430 -16.57 0.29 5.88
CA LEU A 430 -15.50 1.13 6.42
C LEU A 430 -14.55 0.36 7.35
N THR A 431 -15.06 -0.70 8.01
CA THR A 431 -14.32 -1.48 9.00
C THR A 431 -14.33 -2.98 8.70
N PHE A 432 -13.37 -3.72 9.25
CA PHE A 432 -13.36 -5.19 9.20
C PHE A 432 -14.60 -5.83 9.88
N ASN A 433 -15.22 -5.12 10.83
CA ASN A 433 -16.48 -5.54 11.44
C ASN A 433 -17.65 -5.44 10.46
N ASP A 434 -17.66 -4.43 9.58
CA ASP A 434 -18.69 -4.31 8.54
C ASP A 434 -18.54 -5.41 7.48
N MET A 435 -17.30 -5.78 7.14
CA MET A 435 -17.02 -6.96 6.31
C MET A 435 -17.58 -8.23 6.95
N ARG A 436 -17.36 -8.42 8.25
CA ARG A 436 -17.90 -9.55 9.01
C ARG A 436 -19.43 -9.59 8.97
N ARG A 437 -20.10 -8.46 9.19
CA ARG A 437 -21.57 -8.37 9.14
C ARG A 437 -22.14 -8.73 7.76
N ARG A 438 -21.41 -8.42 6.70
CA ARG A 438 -21.78 -8.76 5.31
C ARG A 438 -21.32 -10.14 4.86
N ASN A 439 -20.68 -10.92 5.73
CA ASN A 439 -20.02 -12.18 5.38
C ASN A 439 -19.01 -12.05 4.22
N LEU A 440 -18.44 -10.86 4.01
CA LEU A 440 -17.44 -10.62 2.97
C LEU A 440 -16.08 -11.10 3.45
N LYS A 441 -15.48 -12.04 2.71
CA LYS A 441 -14.17 -12.61 3.02
C LYS A 441 -13.07 -11.80 2.34
N LEU A 442 -11.97 -11.57 3.06
CA LEU A 442 -10.74 -10.95 2.60
C LEU A 442 -9.73 -12.05 2.27
N MET A 443 -9.42 -12.18 0.98
CA MET A 443 -8.46 -13.15 0.49
C MET A 443 -7.03 -12.63 0.62
N PHE A 444 -6.15 -13.48 1.15
CA PHE A 444 -4.71 -13.25 1.28
C PHE A 444 -3.91 -14.33 0.57
N ASP A 445 -2.76 -13.94 0.04
CA ASP A 445 -1.72 -14.88 -0.36
C ASP A 445 -1.12 -15.57 0.87
N ARG A 446 -0.83 -16.87 0.77
CA ARG A 446 -0.19 -17.63 1.86
C ARG A 446 1.11 -16.99 2.37
N HIS A 447 1.92 -16.38 1.50
CA HIS A 447 3.17 -15.72 1.88
C HIS A 447 2.95 -14.37 2.57
N GLU A 448 1.77 -13.76 2.43
CA GLU A 448 1.39 -12.53 3.12
C GLU A 448 0.90 -12.80 4.56
N LEU A 449 0.57 -14.06 4.91
CA LEU A 449 -0.03 -14.40 6.21
C LEU A 449 0.84 -14.01 7.40
N ARG A 450 2.12 -14.38 7.36
CA ARG A 450 3.09 -14.06 8.42
C ARG A 450 3.16 -12.56 8.66
N LEU A 451 3.11 -11.81 7.57
CA LEU A 451 3.16 -10.36 7.60
C LEU A 451 1.98 -9.74 8.34
N VAL A 452 0.79 -10.23 8.03
CA VAL A 452 -0.47 -9.73 8.58
C VAL A 452 -0.53 -10.09 10.06
N GLN A 453 -0.07 -11.27 10.44
CA GLN A 453 0.05 -11.65 11.84
C GLN A 453 1.00 -10.71 12.61
N GLU A 454 2.16 -10.39 12.03
CA GLU A 454 3.12 -9.46 12.64
C GLU A 454 2.58 -8.03 12.73
N LEU A 455 1.84 -7.58 11.73
CA LEU A 455 1.26 -6.24 11.66
C LEU A 455 0.15 -6.01 12.70
N PHE A 456 -0.77 -6.98 12.84
CA PHE A 456 -1.90 -6.88 13.76
C PHE A 456 -1.60 -7.42 15.16
N GLY A 457 -0.53 -8.19 15.33
CA GLY A 457 -0.10 -8.74 16.62
C GLY A 457 -1.25 -9.39 17.39
N PRO A 458 -1.60 -8.88 18.60
CA PRO A 458 -2.68 -9.45 19.41
C PRO A 458 -4.07 -9.32 18.76
N ASP A 459 -4.31 -8.27 17.98
CA ASP A 459 -5.61 -7.95 17.37
C ASP A 459 -5.91 -8.79 16.12
N TYR A 460 -4.94 -9.59 15.66
CA TYR A 460 -5.09 -10.45 14.49
C TYR A 460 -6.28 -11.41 14.63
N ASN A 461 -6.38 -12.07 15.79
CA ASN A 461 -7.41 -13.09 16.05
C ASN A 461 -8.82 -12.48 16.15
N THR A 462 -8.93 -11.24 16.65
CA THR A 462 -10.21 -10.56 16.85
C THR A 462 -10.67 -9.81 15.61
N THR A 463 -9.74 -9.29 14.81
CA THR A 463 -10.04 -8.39 13.68
C THR A 463 -10.01 -9.12 12.34
N ILE A 464 -8.89 -9.77 12.00
CA ILE A 464 -8.62 -10.32 10.66
C ILE A 464 -9.08 -11.76 10.53
N LYS A 465 -8.77 -12.62 11.51
CA LYS A 465 -9.07 -14.07 11.45
C LYS A 465 -10.53 -14.40 11.07
N PRO A 466 -11.58 -13.68 11.51
CA PRO A 466 -12.96 -13.98 11.14
C PRO A 466 -13.32 -13.73 9.67
N VAL A 467 -12.61 -12.79 9.03
CA VAL A 467 -12.84 -12.41 7.62
C VAL A 467 -11.80 -13.05 6.67
N LEU A 468 -10.83 -13.77 7.21
CA LEU A 468 -9.69 -14.31 6.47
C LEU A 468 -10.07 -15.48 5.54
N GLN A 469 -9.58 -15.44 4.31
CA GLN A 469 -9.48 -16.55 3.36
C GLN A 469 -8.02 -16.63 2.88
N ILE A 470 -7.35 -17.78 3.03
CA ILE A 470 -5.95 -17.95 2.60
C ILE A 470 -5.94 -18.85 1.37
N GLU A 471 -5.27 -18.42 0.32
CA GLU A 471 -5.11 -19.18 -0.91
C GLU A 471 -3.65 -19.21 -1.36
N ASP A 472 -3.34 -20.15 -2.25
CA ASP A 472 -2.05 -20.18 -2.93
C ASP A 472 -1.97 -19.05 -3.96
N THR A 473 -0.74 -18.61 -4.24
CA THR A 473 -0.48 -17.42 -5.05
C THR A 473 -1.12 -17.45 -6.42
N ALA A 474 -1.09 -18.59 -7.11
CA ALA A 474 -1.70 -18.71 -8.44
C ALA A 474 -3.22 -18.50 -8.38
N VAL A 475 -3.89 -19.05 -7.36
CA VAL A 475 -5.33 -18.93 -7.15
C VAL A 475 -5.68 -17.49 -6.76
N PHE A 476 -4.99 -16.92 -5.78
CA PHE A 476 -5.16 -15.53 -5.35
C PHE A 476 -5.03 -14.54 -6.53
N GLN A 477 -3.97 -14.66 -7.33
CA GLN A 477 -3.75 -13.78 -8.48
C GLN A 477 -4.84 -13.97 -9.55
N ARG A 478 -5.31 -15.20 -9.78
CA ARG A 478 -6.38 -15.49 -10.75
C ARG A 478 -7.69 -14.82 -10.35
N HIS A 479 -8.14 -15.01 -9.11
CA HIS A 479 -9.38 -14.41 -8.60
C HIS A 479 -9.31 -12.87 -8.62
N ARG A 480 -8.18 -12.30 -8.18
CA ARG A 480 -7.96 -10.85 -8.19
C ARG A 480 -7.97 -10.27 -9.61
N ARG A 481 -7.26 -10.88 -10.56
CA ARG A 481 -7.23 -10.43 -11.98
C ARG A 481 -8.57 -10.60 -12.68
N ALA A 482 -9.39 -11.55 -12.25
CA ALA A 482 -10.72 -11.80 -12.80
C ALA A 482 -11.79 -10.83 -12.27
N TYR A 483 -11.47 -9.94 -11.33
CA TYR A 483 -12.42 -9.05 -10.65
C TYR A 483 -13.58 -9.82 -9.99
N ASP A 484 -13.29 -10.95 -9.32
CA ASP A 484 -14.30 -11.76 -8.63
C ASP A 484 -14.81 -11.11 -7.34
N THR A 485 -15.96 -10.43 -7.45
CA THR A 485 -16.67 -9.64 -6.41
C THR A 485 -17.13 -10.41 -5.19
N SER A 486 -17.00 -11.74 -5.18
CA SER A 486 -17.29 -12.58 -4.01
C SER A 486 -16.32 -12.33 -2.86
N TYR A 487 -15.13 -11.81 -3.16
CA TYR A 487 -14.07 -11.57 -2.19
C TYR A 487 -13.53 -10.14 -2.24
N ALA A 488 -12.99 -9.70 -1.11
CA ALA A 488 -12.08 -8.57 -1.04
C ALA A 488 -10.63 -9.05 -1.19
N TYR A 489 -9.74 -8.17 -1.65
CA TYR A 489 -8.33 -8.53 -1.87
C TYR A 489 -7.37 -7.50 -1.28
N THR A 490 -6.19 -7.94 -0.90
CA THR A 490 -5.07 -7.04 -0.63
C THR A 490 -4.58 -6.40 -1.94
N MET A 491 -4.25 -5.11 -1.88
CA MET A 491 -3.90 -4.32 -3.05
C MET A 491 -2.82 -3.28 -2.72
N PRO A 492 -1.62 -3.41 -3.30
CA PRO A 492 -0.62 -2.34 -3.31
C PRO A 492 -1.09 -1.18 -4.20
N GLU A 493 -0.77 0.05 -3.83
CA GLU A 493 -1.16 1.27 -4.58
C GLU A 493 -0.65 1.26 -6.02
N SER A 494 0.59 0.82 -6.26
CA SER A 494 1.15 0.70 -7.62
C SER A 494 0.43 -0.30 -8.53
N LEU A 495 -0.26 -1.30 -7.97
CA LEU A 495 -1.11 -2.19 -8.76
C LEU A 495 -2.51 -1.60 -8.95
N TRP A 496 -3.01 -0.86 -7.96
CA TRP A 496 -4.33 -0.22 -8.02
C TRP A 496 -4.43 0.78 -9.19
N SER A 497 -3.37 1.52 -9.53
CA SER A 497 -3.41 2.46 -10.66
C SER A 497 -3.79 1.77 -11.98
N ILE A 498 -3.28 0.56 -12.21
CA ILE A 498 -3.60 -0.26 -13.39
C ILE A 498 -5.04 -0.77 -13.32
N PHE A 499 -5.45 -1.30 -12.17
CA PHE A 499 -6.82 -1.79 -11.98
C PHE A 499 -7.85 -0.67 -12.12
N SER A 500 -7.52 0.53 -11.66
CA SER A 500 -8.34 1.73 -11.80
C SER A 500 -8.45 2.15 -13.27
N ALA A 501 -7.33 2.17 -14.00
CA ALA A 501 -7.31 2.47 -15.43
C ALA A 501 -8.13 1.46 -16.25
N GLN A 502 -8.03 0.15 -15.97
CA GLN A 502 -8.87 -0.86 -16.61
C GLN A 502 -10.36 -0.63 -16.35
N GLN A 503 -10.72 -0.32 -15.10
CA GLN A 503 -12.11 -0.08 -14.71
C GLN A 503 -12.72 1.19 -15.34
N GLN A 504 -11.94 2.09 -15.93
CA GLN A 504 -12.48 3.21 -16.72
C GLN A 504 -13.15 2.74 -18.02
N THR A 505 -12.79 1.56 -18.52
CA THR A 505 -13.44 0.93 -19.69
C THR A 505 -14.67 0.13 -19.32
N PHE A 506 -14.90 -0.11 -18.02
CA PHE A 506 -16.10 -0.77 -17.56
C PHE A 506 -17.21 0.27 -17.43
N GLU A 507 -18.46 -0.11 -17.72
CA GLU A 507 -19.62 0.78 -17.51
C GLU A 507 -19.70 1.24 -16.05
N ARG A 508 -19.26 0.38 -15.14
CA ARG A 508 -19.19 0.64 -13.71
C ARG A 508 -17.94 0.06 -13.07
N LYS A 509 -17.43 0.80 -12.08
CA LYS A 509 -16.36 0.30 -11.19
C LYS A 509 -16.88 -0.89 -10.39
N LEU A 510 -16.22 -2.04 -10.54
CA LEU A 510 -16.54 -3.27 -9.80
C LEU A 510 -15.90 -3.25 -8.41
N TYR A 511 -14.73 -2.63 -8.31
CA TYR A 511 -13.94 -2.52 -7.09
C TYR A 511 -13.57 -1.09 -6.78
N CYS A 512 -13.56 -0.80 -5.49
CA CYS A 512 -13.28 0.48 -4.89
C CYS A 512 -12.18 0.28 -3.84
N LEU A 513 -11.21 1.19 -3.80
CA LEU A 513 -10.18 1.18 -2.77
C LEU A 513 -10.79 1.72 -1.47
N ALA A 514 -10.55 1.04 -0.35
CA ALA A 514 -11.05 1.44 0.96
C ALA A 514 -9.95 2.16 1.75
N PRO A 515 -9.95 3.51 1.82
CA PRO A 515 -8.84 4.24 2.46
C PRO A 515 -8.75 3.99 3.96
N THR A 516 -9.88 3.65 4.60
CA THR A 516 -9.98 3.30 6.02
C THR A 516 -9.43 1.92 6.34
N LEU A 517 -9.46 0.99 5.37
CA LEU A 517 -8.92 -0.37 5.49
C LEU A 517 -7.52 -0.43 4.89
N ARG A 518 -6.63 0.41 5.42
CA ARG A 518 -5.22 0.42 5.05
C ARG A 518 -4.43 -0.47 6.00
N LEU A 519 -3.76 -1.48 5.45
CA LEU A 519 -2.89 -2.37 6.21
C LEU A 519 -1.55 -1.68 6.51
N TYR A 520 -0.99 -0.95 5.55
CA TYR A 520 0.28 -0.26 5.72
C TYR A 520 0.32 1.09 4.99
N SER A 521 0.86 2.14 5.62
CA SER A 521 0.84 3.51 5.06
C SER A 521 2.09 3.95 4.30
N MET A 522 3.26 3.38 4.61
CA MET A 522 4.51 3.85 3.99
C MET A 522 5.50 2.71 3.82
N LEU A 523 5.17 1.78 2.91
CA LEU A 523 5.99 0.61 2.62
C LEU A 523 7.12 1.02 1.66
N GLY A 524 8.33 1.19 2.18
CA GLY A 524 9.52 1.40 1.37
C GLY A 524 9.95 0.10 0.69
N LEU A 525 10.06 0.11 -0.64
CA LEU A 525 10.29 -1.07 -1.48
C LEU A 525 11.60 -0.91 -2.23
N SER A 526 12.50 -1.87 -2.08
CA SER A 526 13.90 -1.82 -2.54
C SER A 526 14.27 -3.08 -3.32
N LEU A 527 15.28 -3.02 -4.18
CA LEU A 527 15.81 -4.23 -4.82
C LEU A 527 16.70 -4.97 -3.83
N ALA A 528 16.73 -6.31 -3.94
CA ALA A 528 17.61 -7.17 -3.15
C ALA A 528 18.84 -7.56 -3.97
N LEU A 529 20.02 -7.38 -3.35
CA LEU A 529 21.33 -7.69 -3.90
C LEU A 529 22.08 -8.66 -3.00
N ALA A 530 22.97 -9.46 -3.60
CA ALA A 530 23.84 -10.36 -2.85
C ALA A 530 24.66 -9.60 -1.81
N GLU A 531 25.09 -10.32 -0.77
CA GLU A 531 25.90 -9.74 0.29
C GLU A 531 27.21 -9.14 -0.28
N ASN A 532 27.58 -7.95 0.19
CA ASN A 532 28.76 -7.22 -0.30
C ASN A 532 28.75 -6.90 -1.80
N SER A 533 27.59 -6.95 -2.47
CA SER A 533 27.50 -6.69 -3.90
C SER A 533 28.04 -5.31 -4.28
N TYR A 534 28.99 -5.28 -5.21
CA TYR A 534 29.52 -4.04 -5.77
C TYR A 534 28.50 -3.33 -6.69
N LEU A 535 27.32 -3.92 -6.96
CA LEU A 535 26.21 -3.29 -7.66
C LEU A 535 25.49 -2.25 -6.79
N MET A 536 25.61 -2.36 -5.46
CA MET A 536 24.85 -1.55 -4.50
C MET A 536 25.02 -0.03 -4.73
N ALA A 537 26.27 0.45 -4.77
CA ALA A 537 26.55 1.88 -4.95
C ALA A 537 26.11 2.45 -6.32
N PRO A 538 26.49 1.86 -7.47
CA PRO A 538 26.07 2.38 -8.78
C PRO A 538 24.56 2.28 -9.00
N LEU A 539 23.91 1.24 -8.46
CA LEU A 539 22.46 1.08 -8.58
C LEU A 539 21.71 2.08 -7.70
N ASN A 540 22.13 2.31 -6.46
CA ASN A 540 21.56 3.37 -5.61
C ASN A 540 21.67 4.74 -6.27
N LYS A 541 22.82 5.05 -6.88
CA LYS A 541 23.02 6.30 -7.62
C LYS A 541 22.11 6.39 -8.85
N LEU A 542 21.87 5.27 -9.54
CA LEU A 542 20.94 5.25 -10.67
C LEU A 542 19.50 5.43 -10.22
N ILE A 543 19.07 4.75 -9.16
CA ILE A 543 17.73 4.86 -8.57
C ILE A 543 17.42 6.33 -8.23
N LEU A 544 18.31 7.00 -7.51
CA LEU A 544 18.13 8.42 -7.17
C LEU A 544 17.96 9.28 -8.42
N ARG A 545 18.81 9.08 -9.44
CA ARG A 545 18.71 9.84 -10.71
C ARG A 545 17.40 9.56 -11.46
N VAL A 546 16.97 8.31 -11.50
CA VAL A 546 15.72 7.89 -12.17
C VAL A 546 14.51 8.53 -11.49
N ILE A 547 14.52 8.64 -10.17
CA ILE A 547 13.49 9.32 -9.39
C ILE A 547 13.54 10.84 -9.64
N GLU A 548 14.72 11.45 -9.52
CA GLU A 548 14.94 12.90 -9.70
C GLU A 548 14.52 13.41 -11.09
N THR A 549 14.73 12.59 -12.12
CA THR A 549 14.44 12.94 -13.52
C THR A 549 13.00 12.64 -13.94
N GLY A 550 12.21 11.96 -13.09
CA GLY A 550 10.86 11.51 -13.44
C GLY A 550 10.81 10.30 -14.39
N LEU A 551 11.95 9.67 -14.70
CA LEU A 551 12.02 8.47 -15.54
C LEU A 551 11.16 7.32 -14.98
N LEU A 552 11.05 7.22 -13.65
CA LEU A 552 10.23 6.18 -13.02
C LEU A 552 8.74 6.27 -13.42
N GLU A 553 8.17 7.48 -13.45
CA GLU A 553 6.77 7.68 -13.85
C GLU A 553 6.56 7.41 -15.34
N HIS A 554 7.54 7.78 -16.16
CA HIS A 554 7.53 7.44 -17.59
C HIS A 554 7.53 5.91 -17.78
N TRP A 555 8.38 5.17 -17.08
CA TRP A 555 8.43 3.71 -17.15
C TRP A 555 7.17 3.03 -16.61
N ARG A 556 6.50 3.59 -15.60
CA ARG A 556 5.18 3.10 -15.15
C ARG A 556 4.14 3.22 -16.26
N THR A 557 4.12 4.35 -16.96
CA THR A 557 3.22 4.58 -18.09
C THR A 557 3.53 3.62 -19.25
N MET A 558 4.82 3.46 -19.58
CA MET A 558 5.25 2.53 -20.61
C MET A 558 4.91 1.07 -20.26
N THR A 559 5.04 0.68 -18.99
CA THR A 559 4.64 -0.65 -18.52
C THR A 559 3.16 -0.92 -18.78
N PHE A 560 2.28 0.07 -18.56
CA PHE A 560 0.86 -0.07 -18.85
C PHE A 560 0.62 -0.33 -20.35
N ILE A 561 1.34 0.37 -21.23
CA ILE A 561 1.27 0.18 -22.68
C ILE A 561 1.77 -1.22 -23.07
N ASP A 562 2.90 -1.67 -22.51
CA ASP A 562 3.45 -3.01 -22.78
C ASP A 562 2.50 -4.12 -22.35
N LEU A 563 1.84 -3.95 -21.21
CA LEU A 563 0.85 -4.88 -20.69
C LEU A 563 -0.36 -5.01 -21.62
N LEU A 564 -0.81 -3.91 -22.22
CA LEU A 564 -1.85 -3.91 -23.25
C LEU A 564 -1.37 -4.57 -24.55
N ALA A 565 -0.19 -4.19 -25.03
CA ALA A 565 0.38 -4.71 -26.27
C ALA A 565 0.62 -6.23 -26.21
N SER A 566 1.09 -6.73 -25.06
CA SER A 566 1.33 -8.15 -24.80
C SER A 566 0.06 -8.95 -24.49
N LYS A 567 -1.13 -8.32 -24.46
CA LYS A 567 -2.42 -8.93 -24.08
C LYS A 567 -2.45 -9.56 -22.69
N GLN A 568 -1.44 -9.33 -21.85
CA GLN A 568 -1.45 -9.73 -20.44
C GLN A 568 -2.46 -8.87 -19.64
N LEU A 569 -2.77 -7.69 -20.15
CA LEU A 569 -3.85 -6.82 -19.73
C LEU A 569 -4.87 -6.70 -20.87
N SER A 570 -6.13 -7.03 -20.59
CA SER A 570 -7.23 -6.80 -21.53
C SER A 570 -8.04 -5.61 -21.05
N LEU A 571 -8.31 -4.66 -21.95
CA LEU A 571 -9.42 -3.72 -21.80
C LEU A 571 -10.69 -4.51 -22.12
N LYS A 572 -11.21 -5.21 -21.12
CA LYS A 572 -12.40 -6.03 -21.29
C LYS A 572 -13.59 -5.07 -21.29
N GLU A 573 -14.27 -4.91 -22.42
CA GLU A 573 -15.64 -4.38 -22.38
C GLU A 573 -16.47 -5.42 -21.64
N THR A 574 -16.87 -5.10 -20.41
CA THR A 574 -17.79 -5.97 -19.69
C THR A 574 -19.10 -5.96 -20.47
N ASN A 575 -19.42 -7.06 -21.17
CA ASN A 575 -20.71 -7.27 -21.84
C ASN A 575 -21.91 -7.22 -20.88
N GLN A 576 -21.68 -7.00 -19.59
CA GLN A 576 -22.69 -6.55 -18.64
C GLN A 576 -22.97 -5.07 -18.92
N ARG A 577 -23.60 -4.81 -20.07
CA ARG A 577 -24.57 -3.72 -20.12
C ARG A 577 -25.50 -3.97 -18.96
N GLU A 578 -25.50 -3.10 -17.95
CA GLU A 578 -26.63 -3.05 -17.03
C GLU A 578 -27.84 -2.75 -17.92
N ARG A 579 -28.50 -3.80 -18.38
CA ARG A 579 -29.83 -3.67 -18.97
C ARG A 579 -30.62 -2.99 -17.89
N PHE A 580 -31.20 -1.84 -18.23
CA PHE A 580 -32.26 -1.19 -17.46
C PHE A 580 -33.01 -2.26 -16.67
N HIS A 581 -32.88 -2.24 -15.34
CA HIS A 581 -33.51 -3.27 -14.52
C HIS A 581 -35.02 -3.04 -14.59
N GLU A 582 -35.66 -3.82 -15.46
CA GLU A 582 -37.10 -3.83 -15.62
C GLU A 582 -37.72 -4.17 -14.27
N ILE A 583 -38.58 -3.29 -13.74
CA ILE A 583 -39.26 -3.49 -12.46
C ILE A 583 -40.04 -4.81 -12.53
N ARG A 584 -39.67 -5.77 -11.68
CA ARG A 584 -40.32 -7.08 -11.62
C ARG A 584 -41.40 -7.10 -10.56
N ILE A 585 -42.31 -8.06 -10.66
CA ILE A 585 -43.33 -8.31 -9.62
C ILE A 585 -42.66 -8.63 -8.27
N GLU A 586 -41.48 -9.26 -8.31
CA GLU A 586 -40.63 -9.53 -7.14
C GLU A 586 -40.23 -8.25 -6.39
N ASP A 587 -40.03 -7.14 -7.10
CA ASP A 587 -39.66 -5.86 -6.50
C ASP A 587 -40.85 -5.22 -5.75
N MET A 588 -42.09 -5.60 -6.09
CA MET A 588 -43.33 -5.05 -5.53
C MET A 588 -43.93 -5.91 -4.40
N GLN A 589 -43.19 -6.89 -3.87
CA GLN A 589 -43.67 -7.82 -2.84
C GLN A 589 -44.26 -7.12 -1.61
N LEU A 590 -43.61 -6.06 -1.10
CA LEU A 590 -44.05 -5.37 0.12
C LEU A 590 -45.46 -4.75 -0.02
N PRO A 591 -45.77 -3.96 -1.06
CA PRO A 591 -47.13 -3.52 -1.36
C PRO A 591 -48.16 -4.67 -1.42
N PHE A 592 -47.84 -5.78 -2.08
CA PHE A 592 -48.76 -6.93 -2.18
C PHE A 592 -49.01 -7.59 -0.83
N TYR A 593 -47.97 -7.77 0.00
CA TYR A 593 -48.15 -8.27 1.37
C TYR A 593 -48.99 -7.33 2.23
N ALA A 594 -48.78 -6.01 2.11
CA ALA A 594 -49.57 -5.02 2.84
C ALA A 594 -51.05 -5.07 2.43
N LEU A 595 -51.35 -5.19 1.13
CA LEU A 595 -52.70 -5.35 0.61
C LEU A 595 -53.36 -6.63 1.14
N LEU A 596 -52.65 -7.77 1.06
CA LEU A 596 -53.17 -9.06 1.50
C LEU A 596 -53.47 -9.07 3.01
N CYS A 597 -52.58 -8.50 3.82
CA CYS A 597 -52.81 -8.29 5.24
C CYS A 597 -54.03 -7.39 5.50
N GLY A 598 -54.18 -6.29 4.76
CA GLY A 598 -55.33 -5.39 4.88
C GLY A 598 -56.66 -6.06 4.55
N LEU A 599 -56.72 -6.83 3.46
CA LEU A 599 -57.90 -7.58 3.06
C LEU A 599 -58.27 -8.68 4.07
N ALA A 600 -57.26 -9.37 4.62
CA ALA A 600 -57.48 -10.38 5.66
C ALA A 600 -58.06 -9.76 6.93
N LEU A 601 -57.49 -8.64 7.41
CA LEU A 601 -58.00 -7.90 8.57
C LEU A 601 -59.42 -7.39 8.35
N GLY A 602 -59.70 -6.82 7.17
CA GLY A 602 -61.05 -6.37 6.81
C GLY A 602 -62.07 -7.50 6.78
N SER A 603 -61.68 -8.67 6.25
CA SER A 603 -62.54 -9.86 6.22
C SER A 603 -62.84 -10.40 7.62
N VAL A 604 -61.84 -10.41 8.51
CA VAL A 604 -61.99 -10.81 9.92
C VAL A 604 -62.90 -9.84 10.68
N ALA A 605 -62.74 -8.54 10.48
CA ALA A 605 -63.59 -7.52 11.08
C ALA A 605 -65.05 -7.70 10.64
N PHE A 606 -65.29 -7.86 9.34
CA PHE A 606 -66.63 -8.09 8.78
C PHE A 606 -67.28 -9.38 9.31
N ALA A 607 -66.54 -10.48 9.38
CA ALA A 607 -67.04 -11.73 9.96
C ALA A 607 -67.39 -11.56 11.46
N SER A 608 -66.58 -10.79 12.19
CA SER A 608 -66.82 -10.49 13.61
C SER A 608 -68.07 -9.63 13.80
N GLU A 609 -68.29 -8.63 12.95
CA GLU A 609 -69.50 -7.81 12.95
C GLU A 609 -70.76 -8.64 12.70
N ILE A 610 -70.73 -9.54 11.72
CA ILE A 610 -71.85 -10.45 11.43
C ILE A 610 -72.12 -11.37 12.64
N TYR A 611 -71.07 -11.89 13.27
CA TYR A 611 -71.20 -12.76 14.42
C TYR A 611 -71.83 -12.03 15.62
N LEU A 612 -71.33 -10.83 15.93
CA LEU A 612 -71.88 -9.97 16.98
C LEU A 612 -73.33 -9.56 16.67
N PHE A 613 -73.65 -9.26 15.42
CA PHE A 613 -75.01 -8.94 14.98
C PHE A 613 -75.97 -10.12 15.21
N LYS A 614 -75.56 -11.34 14.84
CA LYS A 614 -76.35 -12.56 15.07
C LYS A 614 -76.58 -12.84 16.56
N ILE A 615 -75.55 -12.65 17.39
CA ILE A 615 -75.68 -12.78 18.85
C ILE A 615 -76.67 -11.76 19.40
N LYS A 616 -76.50 -10.48 19.06
CA LYS A 616 -77.37 -9.40 19.54
C LYS A 616 -78.83 -9.62 19.12
N ASN A 617 -79.06 -10.08 17.89
CA ASN A 617 -80.40 -10.39 17.40
C ASN A 617 -81.01 -11.61 18.11
N SER A 618 -80.22 -12.65 18.37
CA SER A 618 -80.66 -13.85 19.11
C SER A 618 -81.04 -13.52 20.57
N TYR A 619 -80.27 -12.65 21.23
CA TYR A 619 -80.61 -12.13 22.56
C TYR A 619 -81.88 -11.27 22.54
N ARG A 620 -82.07 -10.41 21.53
CA ARG A 620 -83.28 -9.57 21.39
C ARG A 620 -84.53 -10.40 21.13
N GLN A 621 -84.43 -11.47 20.34
CA GLN A 621 -85.52 -12.42 20.13
C GLN A 621 -85.86 -13.22 21.40
N ARG A 622 -84.87 -13.52 22.25
CA ARG A 622 -85.11 -14.17 23.56
C ARG A 622 -85.78 -13.21 24.57
N MET A 623 -85.39 -11.95 24.60
CA MET A 623 -86.02 -10.92 25.45
C MET A 623 -87.48 -10.65 25.04
N ASN A 624 -87.76 -10.49 23.74
CA ASN A 624 -89.13 -10.25 23.26
C ASN A 624 -90.06 -11.45 23.54
N ARG A 625 -89.54 -12.69 23.59
CA ARG A 625 -90.32 -13.87 24.02
C ARG A 625 -90.56 -13.91 25.53
N ALA A 626 -89.63 -13.39 26.34
CA ALA A 626 -89.80 -13.28 27.79
C ALA A 626 -90.83 -12.20 28.17
N GLU A 627 -90.85 -11.05 27.48
CA GLU A 627 -91.88 -10.02 27.67
C GLU A 627 -93.26 -10.46 27.21
N ALA A 628 -93.37 -11.21 26.10
CA ALA A 628 -94.63 -11.80 25.67
C ALA A 628 -95.17 -12.87 26.63
N GLY A 629 -94.31 -13.53 27.41
CA GLY A 629 -94.70 -14.48 28.45
C GLY A 629 -95.19 -13.83 29.75
N ILE A 630 -94.82 -12.59 30.03
CA ILE A 630 -95.24 -11.83 31.23
C ILE A 630 -96.60 -11.14 30.99
N LEU A 631 -96.99 -10.89 29.73
CA LEU A 631 -98.31 -10.34 29.36
C LEU A 631 -99.45 -11.39 29.34
N PHE A 632 -99.14 -12.67 29.61
CA PHE A 632 -100.09 -13.80 29.65
C PHE A 632 -100.25 -14.43 31.05
N LEU A 633 -99.71 -13.78 32.08
CA LEU A 633 -99.93 -14.05 33.51
C LEU A 633 -100.63 -12.83 34.12
#